data_AF-A0A8J6UTE7-F1
#
_entry.id   AF-A0A8J6UTE7-F1
#
_cell.length_a   1.000
_cell.length_b   1.000
_cell.length_c   1.000
_cell.angle_alpha   90.00
_cell.angle_beta   90.00
_cell.angle_gamma   90.00
#
_symmetry.space_group_name_H-M   'P 1'
#
loop_
_entity.id
_entity.type
_entity.pdbx_description
1 polymer ?
#
loop_
_entity_poly.entity_id
_entity_poly.type
_entity_poly.pdbx_seq_one_letter_code
_entity_poly.pdbx_strand_id
1 'polypeptide(L)'
;MASKKSQPKTFNGMSYSNLQCTNSRNRDKLKQEDKKWLKENSYKNVGWDNVIKIFQKIEEILGKYQFEDMSLEELFLEADRIGNKYLTSKEIEKFNQQLSKEVVEIGELIDQQFPDTEIEIIDYSQKTTNKNQKKRNQKTYRTTKP
;
A
#
# COMPACT_ATOMS: atom_id res chain seq x y z
N MET A 1 4.18 3.47 -62.60
CA MET A 1 4.81 3.88 -61.33
C MET A 1 3.77 3.76 -60.22
N ALA A 2 3.73 2.65 -59.50
CA ALA A 2 2.77 2.48 -58.40
C ALA A 2 3.23 3.35 -57.22
N SER A 3 2.40 4.31 -56.81
CA SER A 3 2.70 5.13 -55.62
C SER A 3 2.67 4.23 -54.39
N LYS A 4 3.80 4.17 -53.67
CA LYS A 4 3.84 3.52 -52.35
C LYS A 4 2.92 4.34 -51.43
N LYS A 5 1.72 3.82 -51.15
CA LYS A 5 0.83 4.41 -50.14
C LYS A 5 1.57 4.40 -48.81
N SER A 6 1.69 5.56 -48.17
CA SER A 6 2.24 5.64 -46.82
C SER A 6 1.34 4.86 -45.86
N GLN A 7 1.94 4.09 -44.97
CA GLN A 7 1.18 3.39 -43.93
C GLN A 7 0.51 4.43 -43.02
N PRO A 8 -0.76 4.22 -42.62
CA PRO A 8 -1.44 5.14 -41.72
C PRO A 8 -0.72 5.17 -40.36
N LYS A 9 -0.59 6.36 -39.77
CA LYS A 9 -0.02 6.53 -38.43
C LYS A 9 -0.95 5.86 -37.41
N THR A 10 -0.44 4.87 -36.69
CA THR A 10 -1.19 4.13 -35.66
C THR A 10 -0.47 4.18 -34.31
N PHE A 11 -1.23 4.12 -33.22
CA PHE A 11 -0.72 4.04 -31.85
C PHE A 11 -1.45 2.89 -31.14
N ASN A 12 -0.73 1.94 -30.56
CA ASN A 12 -1.29 0.68 -30.01
C ASN A 12 -2.27 -0.03 -30.97
N GLY A 13 -1.96 -0.04 -32.28
CA GLY A 13 -2.83 -0.61 -33.32
C GLY A 13 -4.10 0.20 -33.62
N MET A 14 -4.31 1.35 -32.97
CA MET A 14 -5.47 2.23 -33.19
C MET A 14 -5.13 3.40 -34.11
N SER A 15 -6.10 3.78 -34.95
CA SER A 15 -6.09 5.02 -35.73
C SER A 15 -6.47 6.23 -34.86
N TYR A 16 -6.29 7.45 -35.38
CA TYR A 16 -6.64 8.69 -34.68
C TYR A 16 -8.08 8.74 -34.21
N SER A 17 -9.01 8.42 -35.11
CA SER A 17 -10.44 8.43 -34.78
C SER A 17 -10.76 7.41 -33.69
N ASN A 18 -10.22 6.20 -33.80
CA ASN A 18 -10.43 5.16 -32.80
C ASN A 18 -9.87 5.56 -31.43
N LEU A 19 -8.66 6.14 -31.40
CA LEU A 19 -8.03 6.61 -30.17
C LEU A 19 -8.82 7.78 -29.55
N GLN A 20 -9.32 8.70 -30.37
CA GLN A 20 -10.15 9.81 -29.93
C GLN A 20 -11.47 9.33 -29.32
N CYS A 21 -12.14 8.37 -29.94
CA CYS A 21 -13.35 7.73 -29.40
C CYS A 21 -13.05 6.98 -28.09
N THR A 22 -11.92 6.27 -28.03
CA THR A 22 -11.47 5.54 -26.84
C THR A 22 -11.20 6.49 -25.69
N ASN A 23 -10.52 7.61 -25.94
CA ASN A 23 -10.30 8.66 -24.96
C ASN A 23 -11.62 9.21 -24.42
N SER A 24 -12.60 9.46 -25.28
CA SER A 24 -13.92 9.95 -24.83
C SER A 24 -14.58 8.93 -23.89
N ARG A 25 -14.65 7.66 -24.30
CA ARG A 25 -15.24 6.59 -23.50
C ARG A 25 -14.51 6.36 -22.18
N ASN A 26 -13.18 6.38 -22.18
CA ASN A 26 -12.40 6.17 -20.97
C ASN A 26 -12.46 7.40 -20.05
N ARG A 27 -12.59 8.61 -20.60
CA ARG A 27 -12.83 9.82 -19.80
C ARG A 27 -14.16 9.77 -19.06
N ASP A 28 -15.17 9.10 -19.60
CA ASP A 28 -16.46 8.94 -18.91
C ASP A 28 -16.33 8.10 -17.64
N LYS A 29 -15.41 7.13 -17.62
CA LYS A 29 -15.09 6.27 -16.47
C LYS A 29 -14.34 6.97 -15.34
N LEU A 30 -13.79 8.18 -15.58
CA LEU A 30 -13.03 8.91 -14.57
C LEU A 30 -13.92 9.50 -13.48
N LYS A 31 -13.38 9.67 -12.26
CA LYS A 31 -14.00 10.47 -11.19
C LYS A 31 -14.07 11.94 -11.65
N GLN A 32 -15.01 12.71 -11.09
CA GLN A 32 -15.27 14.08 -11.55
C GLN A 32 -14.08 15.03 -11.31
N GLU A 33 -13.30 14.77 -10.25
CA GLU A 33 -12.10 15.52 -9.89
C GLU A 33 -11.03 15.38 -10.98
N ASP A 34 -10.75 14.16 -11.41
CA ASP A 34 -9.77 13.89 -12.47
C ASP A 34 -10.23 14.44 -13.83
N LYS A 35 -11.54 14.45 -14.11
CA LYS A 35 -12.06 15.12 -15.31
C LYS A 35 -11.79 16.62 -15.30
N LYS A 36 -11.86 17.27 -14.13
CA LYS A 36 -11.51 18.69 -13.96
C LYS A 36 -10.01 18.90 -14.07
N TRP A 37 -9.22 18.08 -13.41
CA TRP A 37 -7.75 18.12 -13.46
C TRP A 37 -7.23 18.03 -14.89
N LEU A 38 -7.79 17.13 -15.73
CA LEU A 38 -7.44 17.04 -17.14
C LEU A 38 -7.75 18.33 -17.92
N LYS A 39 -8.85 19.03 -17.59
CA LYS A 39 -9.19 20.31 -18.24
C LYS A 39 -8.22 21.41 -17.84
N GLU A 40 -7.88 21.50 -16.55
CA GLU A 40 -6.95 22.49 -16.01
C GLU A 40 -5.54 22.33 -16.58
N ASN A 41 -5.09 21.08 -16.76
CA ASN A 41 -3.80 20.76 -17.36
C ASN A 41 -3.80 20.77 -18.90
N SER A 42 -4.84 21.35 -19.52
CA SER A 42 -4.93 21.54 -20.98
C SER A 42 -4.88 20.26 -21.82
N TYR A 43 -5.32 19.13 -21.27
CA TYR A 43 -5.46 17.89 -22.02
C TYR A 43 -6.66 17.95 -22.98
N LYS A 44 -6.39 18.25 -24.26
CA LYS A 44 -7.39 18.33 -25.34
C LYS A 44 -7.34 17.13 -26.30
N ASN A 45 -8.49 16.53 -26.58
CA ASN A 45 -8.62 15.35 -27.47
C ASN A 45 -8.57 15.76 -28.96
N VAL A 46 -7.56 16.56 -29.32
CA VAL A 46 -7.36 17.17 -30.63
C VAL A 46 -5.87 17.19 -30.96
N GLY A 47 -5.52 16.70 -32.15
CA GLY A 47 -4.14 16.58 -32.60
C GLY A 47 -3.51 15.27 -32.11
N TRP A 48 -2.82 14.58 -33.01
CA TRP A 48 -2.35 13.20 -32.79
C TRP A 48 -1.55 13.02 -31.49
N ASP A 49 -0.57 13.89 -31.24
CA ASP A 49 0.30 13.76 -30.07
C ASP A 49 -0.45 14.03 -28.75
N ASN A 50 -1.42 14.96 -28.75
CA ASN A 50 -2.23 15.23 -27.58
C ASN A 50 -3.22 14.10 -27.30
N VAL A 51 -3.81 13.50 -28.34
CA VAL A 51 -4.69 12.34 -28.19
C VAL A 51 -3.93 11.16 -27.58
N ILE A 52 -2.67 10.95 -27.95
CA ILE A 52 -1.80 9.94 -27.31
C ILE A 52 -1.52 10.30 -25.85
N LYS A 53 -1.09 11.54 -25.57
CA LYS A 53 -0.80 11.98 -24.19
C LYS A 53 -2.01 11.82 -23.26
N ILE A 54 -3.20 12.14 -23.77
CA ILE A 54 -4.46 11.93 -23.04
C ILE A 54 -4.71 10.47 -22.78
N PHE A 55 -4.57 9.64 -23.81
CA PHE A 55 -4.77 8.22 -23.68
C PHE A 55 -3.92 7.63 -22.55
N GLN A 56 -2.61 7.92 -22.60
CA GLN A 56 -1.66 7.49 -21.57
C GLN A 56 -2.03 8.02 -20.18
N LYS A 57 -2.42 9.29 -20.08
CA LYS A 57 -2.77 9.89 -18.79
C LYS A 57 -4.06 9.33 -18.21
N ILE A 58 -5.06 9.05 -19.05
CA ILE A 58 -6.31 8.41 -18.63
C ILE A 58 -6.02 6.98 -18.16
N GLU A 59 -5.18 6.22 -18.88
CA GLU A 59 -4.76 4.88 -18.43
C GLU A 59 -4.03 4.93 -17.09
N GLU A 60 -3.14 5.90 -16.89
CA GLU A 60 -2.44 6.09 -15.60
C GLU A 60 -3.43 6.34 -14.45
N ILE A 61 -4.41 7.24 -14.64
CA ILE A 61 -5.41 7.55 -13.61
C ILE A 61 -6.32 6.35 -13.35
N LEU A 62 -6.78 5.66 -14.40
CA LEU A 62 -7.60 4.46 -14.25
C LEU A 62 -6.84 3.33 -13.54
N GLY A 63 -5.54 3.19 -13.80
CA GLY A 63 -4.67 2.26 -13.09
C GLY A 63 -4.61 2.58 -11.60
N LYS A 64 -4.54 3.86 -11.22
CA LYS A 64 -4.53 4.28 -9.81
C LYS A 64 -5.82 3.90 -9.08
N TYR A 65 -6.98 4.05 -9.72
CA TYR A 65 -8.25 3.66 -9.09
C TYR A 65 -8.31 2.17 -8.77
N GLN A 66 -7.69 1.31 -9.59
CA GLN A 66 -7.68 -0.12 -9.31
C GLN A 66 -7.05 -0.43 -7.95
N PHE A 67 -6.05 0.34 -7.53
CA PHE A 67 -5.40 0.17 -6.22
C PHE A 67 -6.07 0.96 -5.10
N GLU A 68 -6.70 2.09 -5.43
CA GLU A 68 -7.39 2.94 -4.45
C GLU A 68 -8.65 2.28 -3.91
N ASP A 69 -9.34 1.47 -4.72
CA ASP A 69 -10.54 0.75 -4.32
C ASP A 69 -10.25 -0.63 -3.69
N MET A 70 -8.98 -1.08 -3.67
CA MET A 70 -8.58 -2.34 -3.03
C MET A 70 -8.47 -2.19 -1.51
N SER A 71 -8.90 -3.22 -0.78
CA SER A 71 -8.58 -3.34 0.64
C SER A 71 -7.09 -3.54 0.85
N LEU A 72 -6.60 -3.24 2.06
CA LEU A 72 -5.18 -3.46 2.41
C LEU A 72 -4.76 -4.92 2.17
N GLU A 73 -5.63 -5.87 2.51
CA GLU A 73 -5.39 -7.30 2.30
C GLU A 73 -5.28 -7.66 0.81
N GLU A 74 -6.19 -7.15 -0.03
CA GLU A 74 -6.12 -7.36 -1.49
C GLU A 74 -4.87 -6.73 -2.10
N LEU A 75 -4.46 -5.55 -1.62
CA LEU A 75 -3.22 -4.91 -2.04
C LEU A 75 -2.00 -5.77 -1.67
N PHE A 76 -2.00 -6.38 -0.47
CA PHE A 76 -0.95 -7.30 -0.04
C PHE A 76 -0.90 -8.56 -0.92
N LEU A 77 -2.05 -9.15 -1.23
CA LEU A 77 -2.12 -10.32 -2.10
C LEU A 77 -1.65 -10.02 -3.53
N GLU A 78 -2.02 -8.86 -4.08
CA GLU A 78 -1.59 -8.46 -5.42
C GLU A 78 -0.09 -8.11 -5.45
N ALA A 79 0.43 -7.47 -4.39
CA ALA A 79 1.85 -7.21 -4.24
C ALA A 79 2.66 -8.51 -4.10
N ASP A 80 2.20 -9.47 -3.31
CA ASP A 80 2.83 -10.78 -3.16
C ASP A 80 2.78 -11.57 -4.48
N ARG A 81 1.68 -11.50 -5.21
CA ARG A 81 1.54 -12.10 -6.54
C ARG A 81 2.51 -11.48 -7.56
N ILE A 82 2.71 -10.16 -7.52
CA ILE A 82 3.70 -9.46 -8.37
C ILE A 82 5.12 -9.85 -7.94
N GLY A 83 5.40 -9.87 -6.64
CA GLY A 83 6.69 -10.30 -6.09
C GLY A 83 7.07 -11.70 -6.58
N ASN A 84 6.15 -12.65 -6.46
CA ASN A 84 6.35 -14.03 -6.92
C ASN A 84 6.51 -14.16 -8.45
N LYS A 85 6.00 -13.21 -9.24
CA LYS A 85 6.12 -13.25 -10.71
C LYS A 85 7.49 -12.77 -11.21
N TYR A 86 8.17 -11.89 -10.47
CA TYR A 86 9.42 -11.25 -10.93
C TYR A 86 10.63 -11.59 -10.08
N LEU A 87 10.45 -12.08 -8.86
CA LEU A 87 11.54 -12.51 -7.99
C LEU A 87 11.81 -14.00 -8.18
N THR A 88 13.09 -14.33 -8.30
CA THR A 88 13.54 -15.71 -8.26
C THR A 88 13.54 -16.23 -6.82
N SER A 89 13.39 -17.54 -6.64
CA SER A 89 13.37 -18.17 -5.31
C SER A 89 14.59 -17.82 -4.46
N LYS A 90 15.76 -17.60 -5.09
CA LYS A 90 17.00 -17.18 -4.42
C LYS A 90 16.94 -15.76 -3.88
N GLU A 91 16.29 -14.85 -4.61
CA GLU A 91 16.13 -13.45 -4.17
C GLU A 91 15.14 -13.38 -3.00
N ILE A 92 14.08 -14.18 -3.05
CA ILE A 92 13.11 -14.32 -1.96
C ILE A 92 13.80 -14.88 -0.70
N GLU A 93 14.58 -15.95 -0.83
CA GLU A 93 15.33 -16.52 0.30
C GLU A 93 16.32 -15.51 0.89
N LYS A 94 17.04 -14.77 0.05
CA LYS A 94 18.00 -13.77 0.50
C LYS A 94 17.31 -12.63 1.26
N PHE A 95 16.17 -12.15 0.75
CA PHE A 95 15.36 -11.14 1.43
C PHE A 95 14.85 -11.65 2.79
N ASN A 96 14.29 -12.86 2.83
CA ASN A 96 13.78 -13.47 4.06
C ASN A 96 14.89 -13.64 5.10
N GLN A 97 16.10 -14.05 4.69
CA GLN A 97 17.25 -14.13 5.59
C GLN A 97 17.67 -12.77 6.15
N GLN A 98 17.60 -11.70 5.35
CA GLN A 98 17.89 -10.35 5.82
C GLN A 98 16.83 -9.86 6.79
N LEU A 99 15.56 -10.02 6.43
CA LEU A 99 14.43 -9.63 7.27
C LEU A 99 14.45 -10.36 8.62
N SER A 100 14.70 -11.67 8.63
CA SER A 100 14.80 -12.44 9.88
C SER A 100 15.91 -11.94 10.79
N LYS A 101 17.04 -11.49 10.24
CA LYS A 101 18.13 -10.91 11.05
C LYS A 101 17.72 -9.58 11.68
N GLU A 102 17.10 -8.70 10.89
CA GLU A 102 16.61 -7.41 11.41
C GLU A 102 15.54 -7.60 12.49
N VAL A 103 14.62 -8.56 12.32
CA VAL A 103 13.59 -8.87 13.32
C VAL A 103 14.21 -9.37 14.63
N VAL A 104 15.25 -10.20 14.56
CA VAL A 104 15.98 -10.66 15.76
C VAL A 104 16.67 -9.48 16.45
N GLU A 105 17.36 -8.63 15.71
CA GLU A 105 18.04 -7.45 16.26
C GLU A 105 17.05 -6.48 16.92
N ILE A 106 15.88 -6.27 16.32
CA ILE A 106 14.80 -5.48 16.94
C ILE A 106 14.31 -6.16 18.22
N GLY A 107 14.14 -7.48 18.24
CA GLY A 107 13.75 -8.24 19.43
C GLY A 107 14.75 -8.07 20.57
N GLU A 108 16.05 -8.21 20.27
CA GLU A 108 17.12 -8.01 21.26
C GLU A 108 17.14 -6.59 21.83
N LEU A 109 16.89 -5.57 20.98
CA LEU A 109 16.76 -4.17 21.44
C LEU A 109 15.53 -3.95 22.31
N ILE A 110 14.41 -4.61 22.00
CA ILE A 110 13.19 -4.58 22.83
C ILE A 110 13.49 -5.21 24.19
N ASP A 111 14.10 -6.39 24.23
CA ASP A 111 14.44 -7.09 25.47
C ASP A 111 15.46 -6.28 26.30
N GLN A 112 16.38 -5.57 25.65
CA GLN A 112 17.33 -4.67 26.32
C GLN A 112 16.62 -3.44 26.93
N GLN A 113 15.62 -2.90 26.25
CA GLN A 113 14.89 -1.71 26.71
C GLN A 113 13.80 -2.03 27.75
N PHE A 114 13.26 -3.24 27.72
CA PHE A 114 12.25 -3.77 28.63
C PHE A 114 12.73 -5.05 29.30
N PRO A 115 13.79 -4.99 30.13
CA PRO A 115 14.26 -6.18 30.82
C PRO A 115 13.18 -6.65 31.80
N ASP A 116 12.76 -7.92 31.68
CA ASP A 116 11.80 -8.61 32.56
C ASP A 116 12.34 -8.79 34.00
N THR A 117 12.68 -7.68 34.65
CA THR A 117 13.33 -7.63 35.96
C THR A 117 12.31 -7.46 37.09
N GLU A 118 11.04 -7.21 36.74
CA GLU A 118 9.95 -7.08 37.69
C GLU A 118 9.28 -8.44 37.90
N ILE A 119 9.82 -9.21 38.84
CA ILE A 119 9.12 -10.40 39.35
C ILE A 119 7.99 -9.91 40.25
N GLU A 120 6.75 -9.93 39.75
CA GLU A 120 5.56 -9.73 40.58
C GLU A 120 5.38 -10.94 41.51
N ILE A 121 5.82 -10.81 42.76
CA ILE A 121 5.57 -11.84 43.79
C ILE A 121 4.16 -11.64 44.33
N ILE A 122 3.23 -12.47 43.87
CA ILE A 122 1.87 -12.54 44.42
C ILE A 122 1.86 -13.49 45.62
N ASP A 123 1.78 -12.94 46.84
CA ASP A 123 1.62 -13.71 48.08
C ASP A 123 0.15 -14.12 48.28
N TYR A 124 -0.16 -15.40 48.05
CA TYR A 124 -1.49 -15.98 48.29
C TYR A 124 -1.69 -16.47 49.74
N SER A 125 -0.75 -16.23 50.66
CA SER A 125 -0.83 -16.77 52.02
C SER A 125 -1.93 -16.11 52.89
N GLN A 126 -2.44 -14.94 52.49
CA GLN A 126 -3.56 -14.30 53.17
C GLN A 126 -4.89 -14.93 52.75
N LYS A 127 -5.21 -16.06 53.40
CA LYS A 127 -6.57 -16.60 53.44
C LYS A 127 -7.53 -15.50 53.86
N THR A 128 -8.49 -15.23 52.99
CA THR A 128 -9.58 -14.27 53.15
C THR A 128 -10.35 -14.51 54.45
N THR A 129 -10.06 -13.75 55.50
CA THR A 129 -10.99 -13.60 56.62
C THR A 129 -12.02 -12.55 56.26
N ASN A 130 -13.20 -13.04 55.86
CA ASN A 130 -14.41 -12.24 55.71
C ASN A 130 -14.63 -11.34 56.93
N LYS A 131 -14.66 -10.01 56.73
CA LYS A 131 -15.60 -9.08 57.37
C LYS A 131 -15.45 -7.65 56.85
N ASN A 132 -16.58 -7.14 56.39
CA ASN A 132 -16.95 -5.75 56.12
C ASN A 132 -16.10 -4.67 56.81
N GLN A 133 -15.56 -3.70 56.05
CA GLN A 133 -15.79 -2.26 56.23
C GLN A 133 -15.00 -1.41 55.21
N LYS A 134 -15.64 -0.33 54.75
CA LYS A 134 -15.10 0.68 53.83
C LYS A 134 -13.89 1.41 54.43
N LYS A 135 -12.82 1.59 53.64
CA LYS A 135 -12.13 2.89 53.41
C LYS A 135 -11.05 2.75 52.33
N ARG A 136 -10.96 3.79 51.50
CA ARG A 136 -10.00 3.92 50.38
C ARG A 136 -8.57 3.77 50.91
N ASN A 137 -7.87 2.72 50.48
CA ASN A 137 -6.44 2.53 50.75
C ASN A 137 -5.67 2.99 49.51
N GLN A 138 -4.96 4.11 49.65
CA GLN A 138 -3.95 4.53 48.69
C GLN A 138 -2.88 3.44 48.62
N LYS A 139 -2.56 2.99 47.40
CA LYS A 139 -1.48 2.04 47.17
C LYS A 139 -0.16 2.71 47.56
N THR A 140 0.49 2.21 48.61
CA THR A 140 1.87 2.58 48.95
C THR A 140 2.81 1.60 48.29
N TYR A 141 3.55 2.08 47.30
CA TYR A 141 4.62 1.32 46.65
C TYR A 141 5.90 1.46 47.48
N ARG A 142 6.55 0.33 47.77
CA ARG A 142 7.89 0.31 48.35
C ARG A 142 8.80 -0.46 47.41
N THR A 143 9.70 0.26 46.77
CA THR A 143 10.74 -0.30 45.91
C THR A 143 11.94 -0.66 46.77
N THR A 144 12.38 -1.91 46.74
CA THR A 144 13.69 -2.31 47.26
C THR A 144 14.64 -2.42 46.08
N LYS A 145 15.69 -1.58 46.10
CA LYS A 145 16.81 -1.71 45.15
C LYS A 145 17.76 -2.81 45.65
N PRO A 146 18.31 -3.63 44.74
CA PRO A 146 19.42 -4.52 45.07
C PRO A 146 20.70 -3.73 45.43
#